data_AF-A0A388PGM0-F1
#
_entry.id   AF-A0A388PGM0-F1
#
_cell.length_a   1.000
_cell.length_b   1.000
_cell.length_c   1.000
_cell.angle_alpha   90.00
_cell.angle_beta   90.00
_cell.angle_gamma   90.00
#
_symmetry.space_group_name_H-M   'P 1'
#
loop_
_entity.id
_entity.type
_entity.pdbx_description
1 polymer ?
#
loop_
_entity_poly.entity_id
_entity_poly.type
_entity_poly.pdbx_seq_one_letter_code
_entity_poly.pdbx_strand_id
1 'polypeptide(L)'
;MASAGGWSGKVWTGWGAGSYRWVSPVFQADEKPLQDANGKLAIRATYAHCDWLQMLAEWGVVGMLPVLVGLWWLGRWICRACRRGHPEAIPLAGVLILVSLHASLELIFWFTPLLYSLALIVAAMVTFTEHDLRTQADVLPAEGE
;
A
#
# COMPACT_ATOMS: atom_id res chain seq x y z
N MET A 1 -22.84 -5.88 -21.55
CA MET A 1 -22.01 -7.08 -21.31
C MET A 1 -21.53 -7.03 -19.87
N ALA A 2 -22.28 -7.64 -18.95
CA ALA A 2 -21.99 -7.65 -17.52
C ALA A 2 -21.08 -8.83 -17.11
N SER A 3 -19.99 -9.06 -17.85
CA SER A 3 -18.96 -10.06 -17.48
C SER A 3 -17.66 -9.44 -16.94
N ALA A 4 -17.58 -8.11 -16.89
CA ALA A 4 -16.42 -7.39 -16.38
C ALA A 4 -16.43 -7.23 -14.84
N GLY A 5 -17.62 -7.22 -14.22
CA GLY A 5 -17.80 -7.06 -12.78
C GLY A 5 -18.45 -8.30 -12.15
N GLY A 6 -17.89 -8.77 -11.05
CA GLY A 6 -18.37 -9.95 -10.32
C GLY A 6 -17.24 -10.90 -9.89
N TRP A 7 -17.56 -11.82 -8.98
CA TRP A 7 -16.62 -12.81 -8.43
C TRP A 7 -16.05 -13.78 -9.47
N SER A 8 -16.67 -13.90 -10.65
CA SER A 8 -16.19 -14.73 -11.76
C SER A 8 -15.39 -13.95 -12.82
N GLY A 9 -15.25 -12.64 -12.68
CA GLY A 9 -14.64 -11.75 -13.67
C GLY A 9 -13.16 -11.44 -13.39
N LYS A 10 -12.67 -10.37 -14.01
CA LYS A 10 -11.30 -9.85 -13.86
C LYS A 10 -11.00 -9.23 -12.49
N VAL A 11 -11.88 -9.39 -11.50
CA VAL A 11 -11.66 -8.88 -10.14
C VAL A 11 -10.44 -9.53 -9.47
N TRP A 12 -10.12 -10.78 -9.82
CA TRP A 12 -9.01 -11.52 -9.22
C TRP A 12 -7.64 -11.08 -9.74
N THR A 13 -7.52 -10.89 -11.06
CA THR A 13 -6.24 -10.62 -11.74
C THR A 13 -6.07 -9.16 -12.16
N GLY A 14 -7.16 -8.38 -12.14
CA GLY A 14 -7.21 -7.05 -12.72
C GLY A 14 -7.07 -7.05 -14.24
N TRP A 15 -6.82 -5.85 -14.76
CA TRP A 15 -6.68 -5.57 -16.20
C TRP A 15 -5.23 -5.32 -16.64
N GLY A 16 -4.27 -5.32 -15.70
CA GLY A 16 -2.86 -5.04 -15.90
C GLY A 16 -2.46 -3.68 -15.31
N ALA A 17 -1.23 -3.56 -14.81
CA ALA A 17 -0.71 -2.31 -14.28
C ALA A 17 -0.69 -1.20 -15.35
N GLY A 18 -1.17 0.00 -15.00
CA GLY A 18 -1.28 1.14 -15.91
C GLY A 18 -2.41 1.03 -16.94
N SER A 19 -3.30 0.04 -16.81
CA SER A 19 -4.41 -0.16 -17.74
C SER A 19 -5.65 0.68 -17.41
N TYR A 20 -5.70 1.38 -16.26
CA TYR A 20 -6.91 2.05 -15.78
C TYR A 20 -7.52 2.99 -16.81
N ARG A 21 -6.70 3.79 -17.51
CA ARG A 21 -7.14 4.71 -18.59
C ARG A 21 -7.95 4.03 -19.71
N TRP A 22 -7.70 2.75 -19.97
CA TRP A 22 -8.34 1.98 -21.03
C TRP A 22 -9.60 1.25 -20.55
N VAL A 23 -9.69 1.02 -19.24
CA VAL A 23 -10.78 0.30 -18.59
C VAL A 23 -11.85 1.25 -18.07
N SER A 24 -11.45 2.41 -17.54
CA SER A 24 -12.34 3.43 -16.99
C SER A 24 -13.43 3.92 -17.96
N PRO A 25 -13.20 4.05 -19.29
CA PRO A 25 -14.23 4.52 -20.21
C PRO A 25 -15.39 3.53 -20.35
N VAL A 26 -15.15 2.23 -20.14
CA VAL A 26 -16.19 1.19 -20.22
C VAL A 26 -17.20 1.36 -19.07
N PHE A 27 -16.71 1.70 -17.88
CA PHE A 27 -17.57 1.95 -16.71
C PHE A 27 -18.20 3.35 -16.73
N GLN A 28 -17.50 4.34 -17.28
CA GLN A 28 -18.04 5.71 -17.46
C GLN A 28 -19.09 5.80 -18.58
N ALA A 29 -19.09 4.86 -19.52
CA ALA A 29 -20.05 4.84 -20.63
C ALA A 29 -21.48 4.54 -20.17
N ASP A 30 -21.66 4.04 -18.95
CA ASP A 30 -22.99 3.83 -18.36
C ASP A 30 -23.47 5.04 -17.54
N GLU A 31 -22.58 6.01 -17.25
CA GLU A 31 -22.88 7.20 -16.46
C GLU A 31 -23.35 8.36 -17.35
N LYS A 32 -24.67 8.57 -17.41
CA LYS A 32 -25.30 9.67 -18.18
C LYS A 32 -24.70 11.06 -17.91
N PRO A 33 -24.29 11.44 -16.69
CA PRO A 33 -23.71 12.76 -16.44
C PRO A 33 -22.37 13.00 -17.14
N LEU A 34 -21.66 11.93 -17.55
CA LEU A 34 -20.35 12.01 -18.20
C LEU A 34 -20.45 12.01 -19.74
N GLN A 35 -21.67 11.92 -20.27
CA GLN A 35 -21.96 11.85 -21.69
C GLN A 35 -22.37 13.23 -22.25
N ASP A 36 -22.02 13.49 -23.51
CA ASP A 36 -22.50 14.63 -24.27
C ASP A 36 -23.97 14.42 -24.71
N ALA A 37 -24.55 15.43 -25.35
CA ALA A 37 -25.92 15.37 -25.88
C ALA A 37 -26.12 14.27 -26.94
N ASN A 38 -25.05 13.67 -27.48
CA ASN A 38 -25.05 12.60 -28.47
C ASN A 38 -24.76 11.21 -27.84
N GLY A 39 -24.69 11.12 -26.51
CA GLY A 39 -24.38 9.87 -25.79
C GLY A 39 -22.92 9.44 -25.86
N LYS A 40 -21.99 10.31 -26.30
CA LYS A 40 -20.55 10.05 -26.29
C LYS A 40 -19.92 10.56 -25.00
N LEU A 41 -18.92 9.85 -24.47
CA LEU A 41 -18.15 10.35 -23.31
C LEU A 41 -17.53 11.73 -23.61
N ALA A 42 -17.93 12.74 -22.84
CA ALA A 42 -17.38 14.09 -22.92
C ALA A 42 -16.10 14.24 -22.05
N ILE A 43 -16.04 13.52 -20.93
CA ILE A 43 -14.94 13.57 -19.95
C ILE A 43 -14.39 12.16 -19.77
N ARG A 44 -13.06 11.99 -19.84
CA ARG A 44 -12.37 10.72 -19.60
C ARG A 44 -11.50 10.81 -18.36
N ALA A 45 -11.74 9.94 -17.37
CA ALA A 45 -10.83 9.85 -16.23
C ALA A 45 -9.60 9.01 -16.57
N THR A 46 -8.44 9.66 -16.57
CA THR A 46 -7.14 9.01 -16.82
C THR A 46 -6.65 8.21 -15.60
N TYR A 47 -7.08 8.60 -14.40
CA TYR A 47 -6.74 8.01 -13.11
C TYR A 47 -7.99 7.92 -12.23
N ALA A 48 -8.01 6.98 -11.27
CA ALA A 48 -9.06 6.98 -10.26
C ALA A 48 -8.75 8.05 -9.21
N HIS A 49 -9.77 8.64 -8.61
CA HIS A 49 -9.58 9.52 -7.46
C HIS A 49 -9.15 8.73 -6.21
N CYS A 50 -9.34 7.41 -6.21
CA CYS A 50 -8.93 6.52 -5.12
C CYS A 50 -7.90 5.52 -5.64
N ASP A 51 -6.64 5.69 -5.23
CA ASP A 51 -5.52 4.86 -5.69
C ASP A 51 -5.68 3.38 -5.31
N TRP A 52 -6.34 3.09 -4.19
CA TRP A 52 -6.69 1.73 -3.79
C TRP A 52 -7.66 1.07 -4.77
N LEU A 53 -8.66 1.80 -5.24
CA LEU A 53 -9.60 1.31 -6.23
C LEU A 53 -8.92 1.14 -7.59
N GLN A 54 -8.02 2.05 -7.95
CA GLN A 54 -7.19 1.91 -9.15
C GLN A 54 -6.30 0.67 -9.08
N MET A 55 -5.59 0.46 -7.96
CA MET A 55 -4.78 -0.75 -7.74
C MET A 55 -5.61 -2.02 -7.82
N LEU A 56 -6.80 -2.05 -7.21
CA LEU A 56 -7.69 -3.20 -7.28
C LEU A 56 -8.17 -3.46 -8.72
N ALA A 57 -8.50 -2.41 -9.48
CA ALA A 57 -8.91 -2.54 -10.88
C ALA A 57 -7.75 -3.00 -11.78
N GLU A 58 -6.54 -2.50 -11.56
CA GLU A 58 -5.38 -2.82 -12.38
C GLU A 58 -4.76 -4.17 -12.03
N TRP A 59 -4.58 -4.47 -10.74
CA TRP A 59 -3.83 -5.64 -10.29
C TRP A 59 -4.73 -6.77 -9.78
N GLY A 60 -6.00 -6.48 -9.52
CA GLY A 60 -6.94 -7.43 -8.93
C GLY A 60 -6.61 -7.77 -7.48
N VAL A 61 -7.46 -8.63 -6.90
CA VAL A 61 -7.30 -9.11 -5.51
C VAL A 61 -5.95 -9.82 -5.34
N VAL A 62 -5.52 -10.63 -6.32
CA VAL A 62 -4.26 -11.38 -6.24
C VAL A 62 -3.06 -10.43 -6.22
N GLY A 63 -3.07 -9.39 -7.07
CA GLY A 63 -2.01 -8.40 -7.10
C GLY A 63 -1.97 -7.48 -5.86
N MET A 64 -3.07 -7.38 -5.11
CA MET A 64 -3.08 -6.71 -3.81
C MET A 64 -2.44 -7.53 -2.69
N LEU A 65 -2.37 -8.86 -2.80
CA LEU A 65 -1.83 -9.71 -1.72
C LEU A 65 -0.39 -9.36 -1.31
N PRO A 66 0.58 -9.16 -2.23
CA PRO A 66 1.93 -8.76 -1.86
C PRO A 66 1.98 -7.43 -1.09
N VAL A 67 1.13 -6.47 -1.45
CA VAL A 67 1.02 -5.18 -0.75
C VAL A 67 0.51 -5.39 0.67
N LEU A 68 -0.57 -6.16 0.84
CA LEU A 68 -1.14 -6.45 2.15
C LEU A 68 -0.16 -7.23 3.04
N VAL A 69 0.57 -8.19 2.48
CA VAL A 69 1.62 -8.94 3.19
C VAL A 69 2.76 -8.01 3.62
N GLY A 70 3.19 -7.10 2.74
CA GLY A 70 4.21 -6.10 3.03
C GLY A 70 3.78 -5.14 4.15
N LEU A 71 2.55 -4.62 4.09
CA LEU A 71 1.97 -3.75 5.12
C LEU A 71 1.83 -4.47 6.46
N TRP A 72 1.37 -5.73 6.45
CA TRP A 72 1.29 -6.54 7.67
C TRP A 72 2.67 -6.81 8.27
N TRP A 73 3.67 -7.14 7.45
CA TRP A 73 5.05 -7.32 7.90
C TRP A 73 5.60 -6.03 8.52
N LEU A 74 5.41 -4.89 7.85
CA LEU A 74 5.83 -3.59 8.35
C LEU A 74 5.13 -3.23 9.67
N GLY A 75 3.81 -3.41 9.74
CA GLY A 75 3.01 -3.16 10.93
C GLY A 75 3.48 -3.99 12.13
N ARG A 76 3.84 -5.27 11.91
CA ARG A 76 4.43 -6.11 12.96
C ARG A 76 5.75 -5.56 13.51
N TRP A 77 6.58 -4.97 12.66
CA TRP A 77 7.84 -4.36 13.08
C TRP A 77 7.63 -3.03 13.80
N ILE A 78 6.73 -2.18 13.30
CA ILE A 78 6.33 -0.95 13.99
C ILE A 78 5.79 -1.27 15.39
N CYS A 79 4.89 -2.25 15.50
CA CYS A 79 4.38 -2.67 16.81
C CYS A 79 5.47 -3.24 17.74
N ARG A 80 6.53 -3.87 17.19
CA ARG A 80 7.68 -4.32 18.00
C ARG A 80 8.51 -3.13 18.46
N ALA A 81 8.84 -2.20 17.56
CA ALA A 81 9.56 -0.98 17.87
C ALA A 81 8.82 -0.13 18.93
N CYS A 82 7.50 0.01 18.85
CA CYS A 82 6.74 0.79 19.83
C CYS A 82 6.57 0.10 21.19
N ARG A 83 6.50 -1.23 21.25
CA ARG A 83 6.29 -1.95 22.53
C ARG A 83 7.59 -2.23 23.29
N ARG A 84 8.70 -2.38 22.57
CA ARG A 84 9.96 -2.91 23.11
C ARG A 84 11.18 -2.13 22.63
N GLY A 85 11.03 -1.15 21.73
CA GLY A 85 12.16 -0.62 20.97
C GLY A 85 12.95 0.46 21.69
N HIS A 86 14.25 0.42 21.40
CA HIS A 86 15.25 1.46 21.61
C HIS A 86 14.71 2.88 21.26
N PRO A 87 15.16 3.94 21.97
CA PRO A 87 14.68 5.30 21.74
C PRO A 87 14.89 5.80 20.30
N GLU A 88 15.84 5.24 19.56
CA GLU A 88 16.12 5.56 18.16
C GLU A 88 15.16 4.88 17.17
N ALA A 89 14.53 3.76 17.54
CA ALA A 89 13.57 3.05 16.68
C ALA A 89 12.19 3.71 16.67
N ILE A 90 11.81 4.35 17.78
CA ILE A 90 10.52 5.04 17.96
C ILE A 90 10.30 6.18 16.94
N PRO A 91 11.23 7.14 16.74
CA PRO A 91 11.03 8.20 15.76
C PRO A 91 10.96 7.67 14.33
N LEU A 92 11.71 6.60 14.01
CA LEU A 92 11.65 5.96 12.69
C LEU A 92 10.28 5.31 12.45
N ALA A 93 9.75 4.60 13.46
CA ALA A 93 8.39 4.07 13.41
C ALA A 93 7.35 5.19 13.26
N GLY A 94 7.52 6.31 13.95
CA GLY A 94 6.65 7.49 13.83
C GLY A 94 6.62 8.06 12.41
N VAL A 95 7.78 8.23 11.77
CA VAL A 95 7.87 8.67 10.37
C VAL A 95 7.14 7.70 9.45
N LEU A 96 7.35 6.39 9.62
CA LEU A 96 6.69 5.37 8.81
C LEU A 96 5.17 5.36 8.99
N ILE A 97 4.66 5.60 10.21
CA ILE A 97 3.22 5.75 10.47
C ILE A 97 2.67 6.97 9.76
N LEU A 98 3.32 8.14 9.89
CA LEU A 98 2.87 9.38 9.27
C LEU A 98 2.84 9.27 7.74
N VAL A 99 3.88 8.68 7.15
CA VAL A 99 3.94 8.45 5.70
C VAL A 99 2.88 7.44 5.28
N SER A 100 2.65 6.37 6.05
CA SER A 100 1.58 5.39 5.74
C SER A 100 0.19 6.02 5.81
N LEU A 101 -0.05 6.89 6.80
CA LEU A 101 -1.30 7.64 6.91
C LEU A 101 -1.49 8.56 5.71
N HIS A 102 -0.45 9.27 5.30
CA HIS A 102 -0.50 10.12 4.11
C HIS A 102 -0.76 9.28 2.83
N ALA A 103 -0.04 8.17 2.67
CA ALA A 103 -0.18 7.26 1.53
C ALA A 103 -1.55 6.58 1.46
N SER A 104 -2.30 6.54 2.57
CA SER A 104 -3.68 6.03 2.57
C SER A 104 -4.67 6.98 1.89
N LEU A 105 -4.34 8.27 1.81
CA LEU A 105 -5.17 9.32 1.21
C LEU A 105 -4.79 9.58 -0.25
N GLU A 106 -3.49 9.68 -0.55
CA GLU A 106 -2.97 9.89 -1.90
C GLU A 106 -1.68 9.09 -2.13
N LEU A 107 -1.51 8.52 -3.33
CA LEU A 107 -0.33 7.75 -3.69
C LEU A 107 0.89 8.64 -3.94
N ILE A 108 1.61 8.95 -2.87
CA ILE A 108 2.90 9.65 -2.91
C ILE A 108 4.02 8.83 -3.62
N PHE A 109 3.84 7.53 -3.81
CA PHE A 109 4.89 6.59 -4.23
C PHE A 109 5.36 6.69 -5.69
N TRP A 110 5.01 7.74 -6.43
CA TRP A 110 5.63 7.99 -7.75
C TRP A 110 7.07 8.51 -7.65
N PHE A 111 7.46 9.06 -6.50
CA PHE A 111 8.77 9.70 -6.35
C PHE A 111 9.83 8.71 -5.89
N THR A 112 10.64 8.21 -6.83
CA THR A 112 11.67 7.18 -6.60
C THR A 112 12.61 7.48 -5.42
N PRO A 113 13.12 8.72 -5.22
CA PRO A 113 13.99 9.02 -4.08
C PRO A 113 13.31 8.83 -2.71
N LEU A 114 11.99 9.05 -2.65
CA LEU A 114 11.24 8.79 -1.42
C LEU A 114 11.15 7.29 -1.14
N LEU A 115 10.94 6.45 -2.17
CA LEU A 115 10.92 4.99 -2.00
C LEU A 115 12.23 4.46 -1.42
N TYR A 116 13.37 4.94 -1.93
CA TYR A 116 14.69 4.57 -1.39
C TYR A 116 14.86 5.05 0.05
N SER A 117 14.49 6.30 0.34
CA SER A 117 14.54 6.84 1.71
C SER A 117 13.73 6.01 2.68
N LEU A 118 12.51 5.62 2.29
CA LEU A 118 11.64 4.78 3.12
C LEU A 118 12.21 3.38 3.32
N ALA A 119 12.79 2.77 2.29
CA ALA A 119 13.44 1.47 2.42
C ALA A 119 14.61 1.52 3.43
N LEU A 120 15.42 2.59 3.40
CA LEU A 120 16.49 2.81 4.36
C LEU A 120 15.97 3.03 5.78
N ILE A 121 14.90 3.82 5.95
CA ILE A 121 14.26 4.05 7.25
C ILE A 121 13.70 2.74 7.83
N VAL A 122 13.04 1.92 7.01
CA VAL A 122 12.55 0.60 7.42
C VAL A 122 13.71 -0.30 7.84
N ALA A 123 14.78 -0.37 7.05
CA ALA A 123 15.96 -1.18 7.36
C ALA A 123 16.63 -0.73 8.68
N ALA A 124 16.79 0.58 8.88
CA ALA A 124 17.34 1.13 10.12
C ALA A 124 16.47 0.79 11.32
N MET A 125 15.15 1.00 11.24
CA MET A 125 14.20 0.69 12.31
C MET A 125 14.26 -0.79 12.70
N VAL A 126 14.23 -1.69 11.70
CA VAL A 126 14.32 -3.14 11.93
C VAL A 126 15.65 -3.49 12.59
N THR A 127 16.76 -2.95 12.11
CA THR A 127 18.10 -3.23 12.65
C THR A 127 18.24 -2.80 14.11
N PHE A 128 17.79 -1.58 14.46
CA PHE A 128 17.81 -1.12 15.85
C PHE A 128 16.90 -1.96 16.75
N THR A 129 15.71 -2.31 16.25
CA THR A 129 14.77 -3.16 16.99
C THR A 129 15.36 -4.56 17.23
N GLU A 130 16.05 -5.15 16.25
CA GLU A 130 16.71 -6.44 16.40
C GLU A 130 17.89 -6.39 17.36
N HIS A 131 18.73 -5.35 17.28
CA HIS A 131 19.89 -5.22 18.14
C HIS A 131 19.50 -5.21 19.62
N ASP A 132 18.47 -4.44 19.98
CA ASP A 132 17.97 -4.38 21.35
C ASP A 132 17.38 -5.72 21.83
N LEU A 133 16.57 -6.38 20.96
CA LEU A 133 15.99 -7.69 21.28
C LEU A 133 17.07 -8.75 21.55
N ARG A 134 18.23 -8.68 20.87
CA ARG A 134 19.36 -9.59 21.12
C ARG A 134 20.09 -9.23 22.41
N THR A 135 20.42 -7.96 22.61
CA THR A 135 21.12 -7.50 23.82
C THR A 135 20.35 -7.85 25.10
N GLN A 136 19.02 -7.71 25.12
CA GLN A 136 18.22 -8.08 26.28
C GLN A 136 18.12 -9.60 26.49
N ALA A 137 18.10 -10.39 25.41
CA ALA A 137 18.09 -11.85 25.52
C ALA A 137 19.41 -12.40 26.10
N ASP A 138 20.53 -11.76 25.77
CA ASP A 138 21.86 -12.12 26.27
C ASP A 138 22.08 -11.72 27.74
N VAL A 139 21.29 -10.78 28.28
CA VAL A 139 21.37 -10.33 29.70
C VAL A 139 20.58 -11.23 30.66
N LEU A 140 19.57 -11.95 30.17
CA LEU A 140 18.70 -12.82 30.98
C LEU A 140 19.18 -14.27 31.28
N PRO A 141 20.33 -14.81 30.82
CA PRO A 141 20.78 -16.15 31.20
C PRO A 141 21.82 -16.09 32.33
N ALA A 142 21.43 -15.68 33.54
CA ALA A 142 22.32 -15.78 34.73
C ALA A 142 21.63 -15.84 36.11
N GLU A 143 20.29 -15.79 36.22
CA GLU A 143 19.61 -15.81 37.54
C GLU A 143 18.78 -17.08 37.79
N GLY A 144 19.23 -18.22 37.26
CA GLY A 144 18.50 -19.48 37.35
C GLY A 144 19.41 -20.71 37.36
N GLU A 145 20.41 -20.75 38.24
CA GLU A 145 21.01 -21.98 38.76
C GLU A 145 21.12 -21.92 40.29
#